data_AF-A0A0D5YAL5-F1
#
_entry.id   AF-A0A0D5YAL5-F1
#
_cell.length_a   1.000
_cell.length_b   1.000
_cell.length_c   1.000
_cell.angle_alpha   90.00
_cell.angle_beta   90.00
_cell.angle_gamma   90.00
#
_symmetry.space_group_name_H-M   'P 1'
#
loop_
_entity.id
_entity.type
_entity.pdbx_description
1 polymer ?
#
loop_
_entity_poly.entity_id
_entity_poly.type
_entity_poly.pdbx_seq_one_letter_code
_entity_poly.pdbx_strand_id
1 'polypeptide(L)'
;SQRIADAAVGRIAQGTKVLAEGGYDKIFRRAFQTTLEERLLKSYACYLSTSAGPIMGLLYISTAKLAFCSDNPHPYKVGDEKKWSYYKVIILLHQLKAVQPSRSKSNPAEKYIQAISVDHEFWFIN
;
A
#
# COMPACT_ATOMS: atom_id res chain seq x y z
N SER A 1 18.79 -12.42 -8.13
CA SER A 1 19.77 -11.33 -8.08
C SER A 1 19.24 -10.02 -8.68
N GLN A 2 18.58 -10.00 -9.86
CA GLN A 2 18.00 -8.76 -10.43
C GLN A 2 16.77 -8.21 -9.67
N ARG A 3 15.74 -9.02 -9.39
CA ARG A 3 14.51 -8.56 -8.70
C ARG A 3 14.73 -7.96 -7.31
N ILE A 4 15.78 -8.40 -6.61
CA ILE A 4 16.13 -7.88 -5.27
C ILE A 4 16.77 -6.50 -5.39
N ALA A 5 17.67 -6.31 -6.37
CA ALA A 5 18.29 -5.02 -6.63
C ALA A 5 17.24 -3.98 -7.06
N ASP A 6 16.30 -4.35 -7.93
CA ASP A 6 15.21 -3.48 -8.36
C ASP A 6 14.31 -3.07 -7.19
N ALA A 7 13.98 -4.01 -6.31
CA ALA A 7 13.23 -3.73 -5.08
C ALA A 7 14.00 -2.78 -4.16
N ALA A 8 15.31 -2.99 -3.98
CA ALA A 8 16.15 -2.13 -3.16
C ALA A 8 16.22 -0.70 -3.72
N VAL A 9 16.41 -0.54 -5.04
CA VAL A 9 16.40 0.76 -5.72
C VAL A 9 15.05 1.45 -5.55
N GLY A 10 13.94 0.72 -5.72
CA GLY A 10 12.61 1.26 -5.52
C GLY A 10 12.39 1.78 -4.09
N ARG A 11 12.91 1.09 -3.08
CA ARG A 11 12.84 1.53 -1.68
C ARG A 11 13.71 2.77 -1.40
N ILE A 12 14.88 2.86 -2.01
CA ILE A 12 15.71 4.07 -1.93
C ILE A 12 14.97 5.27 -2.53
N ALA A 13 14.39 5.10 -3.73
CA ALA A 13 13.61 6.14 -4.38
C ALA A 13 12.42 6.59 -3.53
N GLN A 14 11.73 5.64 -2.88
CA GLN A 14 10.64 5.94 -1.95
C GLN A 14 11.12 6.75 -0.74
N GLY A 15 12.26 6.40 -0.15
CA GLY A 15 12.87 7.19 0.94
C GLY A 15 13.19 8.63 0.53
N THR A 16 13.78 8.82 -0.65
CA THR A 16 14.06 10.15 -1.22
C THR A 16 12.77 10.95 -1.47
N LYS A 17 11.71 10.29 -1.95
CA LYS A 17 10.39 10.91 -2.15
C LYS A 17 9.81 11.43 -0.83
N VAL A 18 9.91 10.66 0.25
CA VAL A 18 9.44 11.09 1.59
C VAL A 18 10.14 12.36 2.03
N LEU A 19 11.45 12.45 1.83
CA LEU A 19 12.23 13.65 2.16
C LEU A 19 11.81 14.84 1.29
N ALA A 20 11.76 14.65 -0.03
CA ALA A 20 11.43 15.71 -0.99
C ALA A 20 10.00 16.25 -0.83
N GLU A 21 9.05 15.39 -0.50
CA GLU A 21 7.64 15.79 -0.32
C GLU A 21 7.32 16.26 1.11
N GLY A 22 8.29 16.26 2.02
CA GLY A 22 8.16 16.81 3.37
C GLY A 22 7.44 15.87 4.35
N GLY A 23 7.61 14.56 4.19
CA GLY A 23 7.17 13.54 5.13
C GLY A 23 5.95 12.74 4.68
N TYR A 24 5.68 11.66 5.40
CA TYR A 24 4.59 10.72 5.10
C TYR A 24 3.19 11.35 5.16
N ASP A 25 2.94 12.30 6.07
CA ASP A 25 1.63 12.96 6.18
C ASP A 25 1.28 13.76 4.91
N LYS A 26 2.25 14.51 4.36
CA LYS A 26 2.04 15.26 3.10
C LYS A 26 1.80 14.33 1.92
N ILE A 27 2.56 13.24 1.83
CA ILE A 27 2.35 12.23 0.77
C ILE A 27 0.97 11.60 0.91
N PHE A 28 0.57 11.21 2.12
CA PHE A 28 -0.74 10.62 2.40
C PHE A 28 -1.89 11.54 1.96
N ARG A 29 -1.85 12.82 2.35
CA ARG A 29 -2.88 13.82 1.99
C ARG A 29 -2.92 14.15 0.51
N ARG A 30 -1.82 14.00 -0.23
CA ARG A 30 -1.80 14.11 -1.70
C ARG A 30 -2.34 12.86 -2.37
N ALA A 31 -2.02 11.69 -1.82
CA ALA A 31 -2.42 10.40 -2.37
C ALA A 31 -3.91 10.12 -2.16
N PHE A 32 -4.50 10.60 -1.07
CA PHE A 32 -5.88 10.31 -0.70
C PHE A 32 -6.66 11.58 -0.37
N GLN A 33 -7.96 11.56 -0.64
CA GLN A 33 -8.86 12.58 -0.11
C GLN A 33 -8.93 12.42 1.42
N THR A 34 -8.62 13.50 2.13
CA THR A 34 -8.60 13.55 3.61
C THR A 34 -9.38 14.77 4.08
N THR A 35 -10.05 14.64 5.23
CA THR A 35 -10.60 15.81 5.93
C THR A 35 -9.49 16.52 6.72
N LEU A 36 -9.77 17.74 7.19
CA LEU A 36 -8.84 18.48 8.04
C LEU A 36 -8.58 17.78 9.38
N GLU A 37 -9.59 17.08 9.90
CA GLU A 37 -9.56 16.37 11.18
C GLU A 37 -8.87 15.01 11.10
N GLU A 38 -8.75 14.44 9.90
CA GLU A 38 -8.08 13.17 9.68
C GLU A 38 -6.57 13.32 9.92
N ARG A 39 -6.03 12.47 10.81
CA ARG A 39 -4.62 12.46 11.18
C ARG A 39 -3.98 11.15 10.76
N LEU A 40 -2.83 11.22 10.10
CA LEU A 40 -1.99 10.05 9.89
C LEU A 40 -1.37 9.61 11.23
N LEU A 41 -1.52 8.34 11.58
CA LEU A 41 -0.97 7.76 12.81
C LEU A 41 0.36 7.04 12.54
N LYS A 42 0.37 6.17 11.53
CA LYS A 42 1.53 5.34 11.16
C LYS A 42 1.56 5.08 9.66
N SER A 43 2.76 4.81 9.15
CA SER A 43 2.99 4.36 7.78
C SER A 43 4.00 3.22 7.78
N TYR A 44 3.74 2.20 6.97
CA TYR A 44 4.61 1.02 6.82
C TYR A 44 4.80 0.74 5.34
N ALA A 45 6.04 0.50 4.94
CA ALA A 45 6.34 0.10 3.58
C ALA A 45 6.22 -1.43 3.48
N CYS A 46 5.32 -1.89 2.62
CA CYS A 46 4.88 -3.29 2.55
C CYS A 46 4.64 -3.70 1.09
N TYR A 47 4.21 -4.94 0.88
CA TYR A 47 3.64 -5.38 -0.38
C TYR A 47 2.15 -5.68 -0.22
N LEU A 48 1.35 -5.34 -1.21
CA LEU A 48 -0.01 -5.84 -1.37
C LEU A 48 0.03 -7.11 -2.25
N SER A 49 -0.47 -8.22 -1.74
CA SER A 49 -0.60 -9.46 -2.51
C SER A 49 -1.70 -9.32 -3.56
N THR A 50 -1.40 -9.64 -4.82
CA THR A 50 -2.39 -9.67 -5.91
C THR A 50 -2.18 -10.93 -6.77
N SER A 51 -3.17 -11.27 -7.60
CA SER A 51 -3.08 -12.41 -8.53
C SER A 51 -1.98 -12.24 -9.60
N ALA A 52 -1.62 -10.99 -9.94
CA ALA A 52 -0.52 -10.68 -10.85
C ALA A 52 0.86 -10.64 -10.15
N GLY A 53 0.89 -10.87 -8.83
CA GLY A 53 2.08 -10.79 -7.98
C GLY A 53 2.01 -9.66 -6.95
N PRO A 54 2.97 -9.61 -6.01
CA PRO A 54 2.99 -8.61 -4.96
C PRO A 54 3.32 -7.21 -5.53
N ILE A 55 2.55 -6.21 -5.12
CA ILE A 55 2.75 -4.80 -5.47
C ILE A 55 3.39 -4.07 -4.29
N MET A 56 4.56 -3.49 -4.49
CA MET A 56 5.25 -2.71 -3.46
C MET A 56 4.56 -1.35 -3.24
N GLY A 57 4.42 -0.93 -1.99
CA GLY A 57 3.85 0.37 -1.65
C GLY A 57 3.90 0.72 -0.18
N LEU A 58 3.12 1.74 0.18
CA LEU A 58 2.96 2.22 1.55
C LEU A 58 1.55 1.97 2.05
N LEU A 59 1.46 1.32 3.21
CA LEU A 59 0.27 1.20 4.03
C LEU A 59 0.25 2.35 5.04
N TYR A 60 -0.82 3.13 5.03
CA TYR A 60 -1.11 4.23 5.92
C TYR A 60 -2.23 3.83 6.88
N ILE A 61 -2.05 4.15 8.15
CA ILE A 61 -3.07 4.04 9.19
C ILE A 61 -3.39 5.46 9.64
N SER A 62 -4.60 5.93 9.37
CA SER A 62 -5.10 7.22 9.84
C SER A 62 -6.19 7.02 10.89
N THR A 63 -6.65 8.12 11.49
CA THR A 63 -7.82 8.12 12.39
C THR A 63 -9.14 7.78 11.68
N ALA A 64 -9.17 7.71 10.35
CA ALA A 64 -10.39 7.46 9.58
C ALA A 64 -10.33 6.20 8.68
N LYS A 65 -9.14 5.78 8.26
CA LYS A 65 -8.97 4.70 7.29
C LYS A 65 -7.62 3.98 7.38
N LEU A 66 -7.65 2.74 6.93
CA LEU A 66 -6.48 2.03 6.45
C LEU A 66 -6.40 2.26 4.93
N ALA A 67 -5.25 2.74 4.44
CA ALA A 67 -5.10 3.05 3.02
C ALA A 67 -3.76 2.53 2.49
N PHE A 68 -3.75 1.96 1.30
CA PHE A 68 -2.53 1.52 0.62
C PHE A 68 -2.38 2.24 -0.71
N CYS A 69 -1.15 2.63 -1.05
CA CYS A 69 -0.79 3.17 -2.36
C CYS A 69 0.50 2.51 -2.85
N SER A 70 0.53 2.06 -4.10
CA SER A 70 1.75 1.56 -4.74
C SER A 70 2.82 2.65 -4.83
N ASP A 71 4.10 2.27 -4.77
CA ASP A 71 5.21 3.23 -4.88
C ASP A 71 5.35 3.80 -6.30
N ASN A 72 5.05 2.97 -7.30
CA ASN A 72 5.09 3.31 -8.72
C ASN A 72 3.70 3.15 -9.36
N PRO A 73 3.38 3.95 -10.40
CA PRO A 73 2.16 3.73 -11.17
C PRO A 73 2.30 2.47 -12.02
N HIS A 74 1.16 1.79 -12.24
CA HIS A 74 1.07 0.59 -13.06
C HIS A 74 0.28 0.90 -14.34
N PRO A 75 0.64 0.26 -15.46
CA PRO A 75 -0.04 0.49 -16.71
C PRO A 75 -1.40 -0.21 -16.74
N TYR A 76 -2.39 0.44 -17.35
CA TYR A 76 -3.68 -0.14 -17.68
C TYR A 76 -4.14 0.37 -19.04
N LYS A 77 -5.05 -0.36 -19.70
CA LYS A 77 -5.57 0.01 -21.02
C LYS A 77 -6.95 0.65 -20.88
N VAL A 78 -7.18 1.72 -21.65
CA VAL A 78 -8.49 2.33 -21.86
C VAL A 78 -8.70 2.42 -23.37
N GLY A 79 -9.47 1.49 -23.94
CA GLY A 79 -9.48 1.27 -25.38
C GLY A 79 -8.07 0.89 -25.87
N ASP A 80 -7.56 1.62 -26.85
CA ASP A 80 -6.21 1.44 -27.39
C ASP A 80 -5.13 2.27 -26.68
N GLU A 81 -5.51 3.17 -25.75
CA GLU A 81 -4.56 4.00 -25.02
C GLU A 81 -4.00 3.27 -23.78
N LYS A 82 -2.67 3.33 -23.61
CA LYS A 82 -1.98 2.88 -22.38
C LYS A 82 -1.89 4.04 -21.39
N LYS A 83 -2.57 3.92 -20.26
CA LYS A 83 -2.55 4.90 -19.15
C LYS A 83 -1.81 4.33 -17.95
N TRP A 84 -1.39 5.21 -17.05
CA TRP A 84 -0.62 4.85 -15.85
C TRP A 84 -1.36 5.35 -14.61
N SER A 85 -1.54 4.49 -13.61
CA SER A 85 -2.21 4.87 -12.37
C SER A 85 -1.64 4.12 -11.19
N TYR A 86 -1.68 4.75 -10.02
CA TYR A 86 -1.28 4.11 -8.78
C TYR A 86 -2.34 3.11 -8.35
N TYR A 87 -1.92 1.93 -7.90
CA TYR A 87 -2.82 0.98 -7.28
C TYR A 87 -3.14 1.47 -5.87
N LYS A 88 -4.43 1.70 -5.58
CA LYS A 88 -4.88 2.25 -4.29
C LYS A 88 -5.94 1.35 -3.67
N VAL A 89 -5.82 1.14 -2.37
CA VAL A 89 -6.85 0.50 -1.53
C VAL A 89 -7.22 1.47 -0.42
N ILE A 90 -8.51 1.61 -0.15
CA ILE A 90 -9.03 2.39 0.97
C ILE A 90 -10.02 1.51 1.72
N ILE A 91 -9.80 1.34 3.02
CA ILE A 91 -10.73 0.67 3.92
C ILE A 91 -11.07 1.66 5.01
N LEU A 92 -12.31 2.17 5.01
CA LEU A 92 -12.79 3.04 6.08
C LEU A 92 -12.88 2.24 7.38
N LEU A 93 -12.53 2.84 8.52
CA LEU A 93 -12.48 2.09 9.78
C LEU A 93 -13.84 1.49 10.17
N HIS A 94 -14.96 2.17 9.86
CA HIS A 94 -16.29 1.62 10.10
C HIS A 94 -16.66 0.43 9.19
N GLN A 95 -15.90 0.21 8.11
CA GLN A 95 -16.05 -0.95 7.22
C GLN A 95 -15.04 -2.06 7.55
N LEU A 96 -14.08 -1.82 8.43
CA LEU A 96 -13.05 -2.79 8.78
C LEU A 96 -13.62 -3.79 9.80
N LYS A 97 -13.75 -5.05 9.41
CA LYS A 97 -14.26 -6.14 10.26
C LYS A 97 -13.18 -6.75 11.14
N ALA A 98 -11.99 -6.98 10.58
CA ALA A 98 -10.87 -7.58 11.32
C ALA A 98 -9.51 -7.28 10.68
N VAL A 99 -8.46 -7.33 11.50
CA VAL A 99 -7.07 -7.38 11.06
C VAL A 99 -6.40 -8.57 11.73
N GLN A 100 -5.90 -9.52 10.95
CA GLN A 100 -5.37 -10.79 11.45
C GLN A 100 -3.95 -11.03 10.95
N PRO A 101 -2.98 -11.31 11.84
CA PRO A 101 -1.67 -11.80 11.42
C PRO A 101 -1.82 -13.23 10.91
N SER A 102 -1.09 -13.55 9.84
CA SER A 102 -1.03 -14.89 9.26
C SER A 102 0.39 -15.22 8.82
N ARG A 103 0.68 -16.50 8.66
CA ARG A 103 1.97 -16.99 8.13
C ARG A 103 1.68 -17.91 6.95
N SER A 104 2.50 -17.83 5.91
CA SER A 104 2.38 -18.80 4.82
C SER A 104 2.68 -20.21 5.34
N LYS A 105 1.83 -21.16 4.91
CA LYS A 105 2.04 -22.59 5.20
C LYS A 105 3.23 -23.16 4.41
N SER A 106 3.51 -22.61 3.22
CA SER A 106 4.61 -23.06 2.36
C SER A 106 5.94 -22.39 2.70
N ASN A 107 5.90 -21.14 3.17
CA ASN A 107 7.09 -20.40 3.61
C ASN A 107 6.82 -19.71 4.96
N PRO A 108 7.19 -20.34 6.09
CA PRO A 108 6.94 -19.78 7.42
C PRO A 108 7.64 -18.43 7.70
N ALA A 109 8.63 -18.06 6.88
CA ALA A 109 9.29 -16.75 6.97
C ALA A 109 8.44 -15.61 6.39
N GLU A 110 7.50 -15.92 5.48
CA GLU A 110 6.57 -14.94 4.93
C GLU A 110 5.42 -14.69 5.92
N LYS A 111 5.41 -13.47 6.46
CA LYS A 111 4.39 -12.99 7.39
C LYS A 111 3.41 -12.12 6.63
N TYR A 112 2.13 -12.44 6.80
CA TYR A 112 1.03 -11.71 6.19
C TYR A 112 0.22 -10.99 7.26
N ILE A 113 -0.41 -9.91 6.86
CA ILE A 113 -1.47 -9.23 7.60
C ILE A 113 -2.69 -9.23 6.69
N GLN A 114 -3.75 -9.92 7.11
CA GLN A 114 -5.04 -9.92 6.44
C GLN A 114 -5.87 -8.76 7.00
N ALA A 115 -6.35 -7.86 6.15
CA ALA A 115 -7.34 -6.86 6.49
C ALA A 115 -8.67 -7.24 5.83
N ILE A 116 -9.70 -7.46 6.64
CA ILE A 116 -11.03 -7.88 6.19
C ILE A 116 -11.96 -6.68 6.33
N SER A 117 -12.52 -6.21 5.22
CA SER A 117 -13.57 -5.20 5.19
C SER A 117 -14.96 -5.83 5.04
N VAL A 118 -16.00 -5.00 4.94
CA VAL A 118 -17.37 -5.49 4.72
C VAL A 118 -17.47 -6.34 3.45
N ASP A 119 -16.82 -5.89 2.37
CA ASP A 119 -17.00 -6.42 1.02
C ASP A 119 -15.77 -7.15 0.47
N HIS A 120 -14.58 -6.91 1.02
CA HIS A 120 -13.32 -7.39 0.46
C HIS A 120 -12.34 -7.81 1.55
N GLU A 121 -11.36 -8.64 1.18
CA GLU A 121 -10.18 -8.89 2.00
C GLU A 121 -8.90 -8.54 1.23
N PHE A 122 -7.91 -8.07 1.98
CA PHE A 122 -6.61 -7.66 1.45
C PHE A 122 -5.49 -8.29 2.25
N TRP A 123 -4.44 -8.72 1.57
CA TRP A 123 -3.30 -9.40 2.17
C TRP A 123 -2.05 -8.55 1.99
N PHE A 124 -1.50 -8.06 3.10
CA PHE A 124 -0.27 -7.28 3.12
C PHE A 124 0.90 -8.13 3.60
N ILE A 125 2.08 -7.95 3.01
CA ILE A 125 3.32 -8.68 3.33
C ILE A 125 4.34 -7.66 3.85
N ASN A 126 5.06 -8.02 4.92
CA ASN A 126 6.06 -7.18 5.55
C ASN A 126 7.44 -7.85 5.53
#